data_AF-A0A3N5RIZ2-F1
#
_entry.id   AF-A0A3N5RIZ2-F1
#
_cell.length_a   1.000
_cell.length_b   1.000
_cell.length_c   1.000
_cell.angle_alpha   90.00
_cell.angle_beta   90.00
_cell.angle_gamma   90.00
#
_symmetry.space_group_name_H-M   'P 1'
#
loop_
_entity.id
_entity.type
_entity.pdbx_description
1 polymer ?
#
loop_
_entity_poly.entity_id
_entity_poly.type
_entity_poly.pdbx_seq_one_letter_code
_entity_poly.pdbx_strand_id
1 'polypeptide(L)'
;MKDRLNKWLLTVLCAWAFFIFQTGVSHQTVLAATIIDHTSTDLSKIPQHWIEQAQNNLRLSYGHTSHGSQLITGIDAIGDFNSLYRFNTDGAITPGVLSIADYTPAGDLGNP
;
A
#
# COMPACT_ATOMS: atom_id res chain seq x y z
N MET A 1 2.71 61.01 -41.45
CA MET A 1 2.38 59.63 -41.90
C MET A 1 3.19 58.56 -41.14
N LYS A 2 4.50 58.74 -40.89
CA LYS A 2 5.34 57.78 -40.14
C LYS A 2 4.87 57.52 -38.69
N ASP A 3 4.34 58.53 -38.00
CA ASP A 3 3.90 58.40 -36.59
C ASP A 3 2.64 57.54 -36.39
N ARG A 4 1.82 57.37 -37.44
CA ARG A 4 0.64 56.49 -37.36
C ARG A 4 0.98 55.03 -37.66
N LEU A 5 2.02 54.78 -38.44
CA LEU A 5 2.52 53.44 -38.72
C LEU A 5 3.21 52.82 -37.49
N ASN A 6 4.00 53.62 -36.77
CA ASN A 6 4.72 53.16 -35.59
C ASN A 6 3.79 52.87 -34.39
N LYS A 7 2.71 53.63 -34.24
CA LYS A 7 1.70 53.40 -33.20
C LYS A 7 0.88 52.13 -33.45
N TRP A 8 0.58 51.83 -34.72
CA TRP A 8 -0.18 50.64 -35.11
C TRP A 8 0.66 49.35 -35.02
N LEU A 9 1.94 49.42 -35.41
CA LEU A 9 2.90 48.32 -35.20
C LEU A 9 3.12 48.01 -33.71
N LEU A 10 3.16 49.03 -32.85
CA LEU A 10 3.34 48.83 -31.41
C LEU A 10 2.10 48.21 -30.74
N THR A 11 0.88 48.58 -31.15
CA THR A 11 -0.34 47.95 -30.62
C THR A 11 -0.53 46.52 -31.11
N VAL A 12 -0.20 46.20 -32.36
CA VAL A 12 -0.32 44.82 -32.88
C VAL A 12 0.72 43.89 -32.24
N LEU A 13 1.95 44.37 -31.99
CA LEU A 13 2.98 43.61 -31.26
C LEU A 13 2.61 43.38 -29.79
N CYS A 14 2.02 44.37 -29.10
CA CYS A 14 1.53 44.19 -27.74
C CYS A 14 0.33 43.22 -27.65
N ALA A 15 -0.56 43.23 -28.65
CA ALA A 15 -1.70 42.31 -28.70
C ALA A 15 -1.28 40.85 -28.96
N TRP A 16 -0.23 40.63 -29.76
CA TRP A 16 0.35 39.29 -29.99
C TRP A 16 1.12 38.75 -28.77
N ALA A 17 1.79 39.63 -28.01
CA ALA A 17 2.46 39.25 -26.77
C ALA A 17 1.48 38.79 -25.67
N PHE A 18 0.24 39.29 -25.70
CA PHE A 18 -0.79 38.92 -24.72
C PHE A 18 -1.44 37.54 -24.99
N PHE A 19 -1.42 37.07 -26.25
CA PHE A 19 -2.09 35.82 -26.63
C PHE A 19 -1.22 34.55 -26.45
N ILE A 20 0.10 34.70 -26.33
CA ILE A 20 1.03 33.57 -26.17
C ILE A 20 1.12 33.07 -24.72
N PHE A 21 0.49 33.77 -23.76
CA PHE A 21 0.68 33.52 -22.32
C PHE A 21 -0.51 32.84 -21.59
N GLN A 22 -1.43 32.14 -22.29
CA GLN A 22 -2.64 31.61 -21.65
C GLN A 22 -2.93 30.10 -21.76
N THR A 23 -2.04 29.26 -22.29
CA THR A 23 -2.28 27.80 -22.29
C THR A 23 -1.22 27.03 -21.52
N GLY A 24 -1.04 27.39 -20.26
CA GLY A 24 -0.36 26.56 -19.26
C GLY A 24 -1.40 25.85 -18.38
N VAL A 25 -2.20 24.95 -18.95
CA VAL A 25 -3.05 24.07 -18.11
C VAL A 25 -2.12 23.09 -17.41
N SER A 26 -1.77 23.41 -16.17
CA SER A 26 -1.05 22.48 -15.30
C SER A 26 -2.03 21.39 -14.90
N HIS A 27 -1.84 20.18 -15.44
CA HIS A 27 -2.62 19.01 -15.02
C HIS A 27 -2.09 18.59 -13.64
N GLN A 28 -2.69 19.16 -12.59
CA GLN A 28 -2.38 18.77 -11.22
C GLN A 28 -2.93 17.36 -11.01
N THR A 29 -2.10 16.33 -11.18
CA THR A 29 -2.44 14.99 -10.73
C THR A 29 -2.54 15.03 -9.21
N VAL A 30 -3.76 15.16 -8.68
CA VAL A 30 -4.02 14.95 -7.27
C VAL A 30 -3.78 13.46 -7.02
N LEU A 31 -2.61 13.11 -6.49
CA LEU A 31 -2.40 11.78 -5.92
C LEU A 31 -3.25 11.71 -4.66
N ALA A 32 -4.50 11.27 -4.83
CA ALA A 32 -5.33 10.92 -3.69
C ALA A 32 -4.58 9.83 -2.90
N ALA A 33 -4.35 10.09 -1.62
CA ALA A 33 -3.82 9.06 -0.73
C ALA A 33 -4.75 7.85 -0.82
N THR A 34 -4.20 6.67 -1.10
CA THR A 34 -4.96 5.43 -1.02
C THR A 34 -5.17 5.15 0.46
N ILE A 35 -6.37 5.46 0.96
CA ILE A 35 -6.78 5.10 2.31
C ILE A 35 -7.29 3.66 2.24
N ILE A 36 -6.55 2.73 2.81
CA ILE A 36 -7.02 1.35 2.98
C ILE A 36 -8.04 1.36 4.12
N ASP A 37 -9.29 1.02 3.80
CA ASP A 37 -10.35 0.88 4.79
C ASP A 37 -10.27 -0.48 5.49
N HIS A 38 -9.76 -0.47 6.72
CA HIS A 38 -9.67 -1.66 7.57
C HIS A 38 -10.98 -1.97 8.33
N THR A 39 -12.07 -1.23 8.11
CA THR A 39 -13.39 -1.47 8.76
C THR A 39 -14.25 -2.52 8.06
N SER A 40 -13.79 -3.02 6.92
CA SER A 40 -14.48 -4.04 6.12
C SER A 40 -14.45 -5.45 6.72
N THR A 41 -13.70 -5.68 7.80
CA THR A 41 -13.56 -6.99 8.45
C THR A 41 -14.09 -6.97 9.88
N ASP A 42 -14.96 -7.93 10.21
CA ASP A 42 -15.48 -8.16 11.56
C ASP A 42 -14.96 -9.49 12.09
N LEU A 43 -13.92 -9.44 12.91
CA LEU A 43 -13.26 -10.63 13.47
C LEU A 43 -14.17 -11.40 14.46
N SER A 44 -15.21 -10.77 15.02
CA SER A 44 -16.14 -11.45 15.94
C SER A 44 -16.95 -12.55 15.24
N LYS A 45 -17.04 -12.50 13.91
CA LYS A 45 -17.69 -13.52 13.07
C LYS A 45 -16.88 -14.80 12.92
N ILE A 46 -15.63 -14.84 13.41
CA ILE A 46 -14.80 -16.05 13.43
C ILE A 46 -14.92 -16.66 14.83
N PRO A 47 -15.70 -17.75 15.01
CA PRO A 47 -15.75 -18.44 16.28
C PRO A 47 -14.37 -18.85 16.78
N GLN A 48 -14.12 -18.62 18.08
CA GLN A 48 -12.84 -18.96 18.73
C GLN A 48 -12.41 -20.41 18.48
N HIS A 49 -13.36 -21.35 18.47
CA HIS A 49 -13.04 -22.77 18.24
C HIS A 49 -12.33 -23.01 16.91
N TRP A 50 -12.56 -22.20 15.86
CA TRP A 50 -11.82 -22.35 14.60
C TRP A 50 -10.36 -21.93 14.72
N ILE A 51 -10.07 -20.93 15.55
CA ILE A 51 -8.69 -20.53 15.83
C ILE A 51 -7.97 -21.62 16.62
N GLU A 52 -8.63 -22.17 17.63
CA GLU A 52 -8.10 -23.29 18.43
C GLU A 52 -7.88 -24.55 17.56
N GLN A 53 -8.82 -24.87 16.67
CA GLN A 53 -8.66 -25.96 15.70
C GLN A 53 -7.48 -25.69 14.76
N ALA A 54 -7.27 -24.46 14.32
CA ALA A 54 -6.13 -24.10 13.49
C ALA A 54 -4.80 -24.30 14.24
N GLN A 55 -4.70 -23.85 15.49
CA GLN A 55 -3.50 -24.05 16.33
C GLN A 55 -3.18 -25.54 16.55
N ASN A 56 -4.21 -26.36 16.73
CA ASN A 56 -4.06 -27.79 16.98
C ASN A 56 -3.71 -28.57 15.70
N ASN A 57 -4.32 -28.23 14.57
CA ASN A 57 -4.32 -29.09 13.39
C ASN A 57 -3.43 -28.58 12.24
N LEU A 58 -3.13 -27.28 12.18
CA LEU A 58 -2.34 -26.71 11.08
C LEU A 58 -0.86 -26.62 11.43
N ARG A 59 -0.04 -26.90 10.42
CA ARG A 59 1.41 -26.69 10.39
C ARG A 59 1.72 -26.00 9.08
N LEU A 60 2.03 -24.71 9.13
CA LEU A 60 2.18 -23.88 7.94
C LEU A 60 3.66 -23.72 7.63
N SER A 61 3.99 -23.62 6.34
CA SER A 61 5.30 -23.12 5.89
C SER A 61 5.04 -21.83 5.12
N TYR A 62 5.74 -20.76 5.47
CA TYR A 62 5.61 -19.47 4.82
C TYR A 62 6.98 -18.99 4.36
N GLY A 63 7.17 -18.90 3.04
CA GLY A 63 8.40 -18.43 2.42
C GLY A 63 8.19 -17.05 1.83
N HIS A 64 8.95 -16.05 2.26
CA HIS A 64 8.77 -14.68 1.76
C HIS A 64 10.07 -13.87 1.62
N THR A 65 10.04 -12.88 0.73
CA THR A 65 11.07 -11.83 0.62
C THR A 65 10.70 -10.60 1.47
N SER A 66 11.46 -9.52 1.36
CA SER A 66 11.31 -8.32 2.20
C SER A 66 9.88 -7.77 2.25
N HIS A 67 9.16 -7.72 1.12
CA HIS A 67 7.80 -7.19 1.08
C HIS A 67 6.78 -8.14 1.76
N GLY A 68 6.96 -9.46 1.64
CA GLY A 68 6.03 -10.44 2.22
C GLY A 68 6.10 -10.53 3.75
N SER A 69 7.12 -9.93 4.38
CA SER A 69 7.25 -9.88 5.84
C SER A 69 6.12 -9.12 6.54
N GLN A 70 5.33 -8.34 5.78
CA GLN A 70 4.17 -7.60 6.28
C GLN A 70 3.12 -8.53 6.91
N LEU A 71 2.93 -9.76 6.41
CA LEU A 71 1.99 -10.70 7.01
C LEU A 71 2.46 -11.17 8.39
N ILE A 72 3.73 -11.57 8.51
CA ILE A 72 4.33 -11.97 9.78
C ILE A 72 4.29 -10.82 10.80
N THR A 73 4.68 -9.62 10.37
CA THR A 73 4.64 -8.40 11.21
C THR A 73 3.23 -8.06 11.67
N GLY A 74 2.25 -8.18 10.78
CA GLY A 74 0.85 -7.89 11.09
C GLY A 74 0.24 -8.88 12.07
N ILE A 75 0.50 -10.18 11.89
CA ILE A 75 0.02 -11.21 12.82
C ILE A 75 0.68 -11.05 14.19
N ASP A 76 1.97 -10.70 14.25
CA ASP A 76 2.69 -10.48 15.50
C ASP A 76 2.05 -9.35 16.33
N ALA A 77 1.78 -8.21 15.68
CA ALA A 77 1.07 -7.09 16.32
C ALA A 77 -0.34 -7.47 16.82
N ILE A 78 -1.06 -8.34 16.09
CA ILE A 78 -2.37 -8.84 16.54
C ILE A 78 -2.21 -9.80 17.72
N GLY A 79 -1.17 -10.65 17.71
CA GLY A 79 -0.84 -11.58 18.80
C GLY A 79 -0.47 -10.86 20.10
N ASP A 80 0.22 -9.73 20.01
CA ASP A 80 0.53 -8.83 21.12
C ASP A 80 -0.74 -8.20 21.71
N PHE A 81 -1.70 -7.83 20.86
CA PHE A 81 -2.99 -7.30 21.31
C PHE A 81 -3.90 -8.39 21.90
N ASN A 82 -3.90 -9.59 21.32
CA ASN A 82 -4.69 -10.72 21.77
C ASN A 82 -3.95 -12.04 21.59
N SER A 83 -3.61 -12.65 22.73
CA SER A 83 -2.85 -13.90 22.80
C SER A 83 -3.48 -15.09 22.06
N LEU A 84 -4.79 -15.06 21.77
CA LEU A 84 -5.47 -16.07 20.96
C LEU A 84 -4.86 -16.21 19.56
N TYR A 85 -4.22 -15.17 19.04
CA TYR A 85 -3.64 -15.15 17.69
C TYR A 85 -2.13 -15.36 17.66
N ARG A 86 -1.51 -15.79 18.78
CA ARG A 86 -0.07 -16.05 18.81
C ARG A 86 0.31 -17.16 17.85
N PHE A 87 1.48 -16.98 17.25
CA PHE A 87 2.12 -17.94 16.37
C PHE A 87 3.62 -18.03 16.71
N ASN A 88 4.31 -19.02 16.14
CA ASN A 88 5.76 -19.08 16.12
C ASN A 88 6.26 -19.10 14.68
N THR A 89 7.56 -18.85 14.51
CA THR A 89 8.25 -18.84 13.21
C THR A 89 9.21 -20.01 13.04
N ASP A 90 9.48 -20.76 14.10
CA ASP A 90 10.37 -21.93 14.10
C ASP A 90 9.65 -23.23 13.71
N GLY A 91 8.33 -23.18 13.48
CA GLY A 91 7.51 -24.35 13.17
C GLY A 91 7.31 -25.31 14.34
N ALA A 92 7.70 -24.96 15.58
CA ALA A 92 7.51 -25.84 16.73
C ALA A 92 6.02 -26.08 17.03
N ILE A 93 5.69 -27.23 17.62
CA ILE A 93 4.33 -27.54 18.06
C ILE A 93 4.21 -27.12 19.53
N THR A 94 3.55 -25.99 19.77
CA THR A 94 3.29 -25.48 21.13
C THR A 94 1.78 -25.34 21.35
N PRO A 95 1.20 -25.85 22.45
CA PRO A 95 -0.22 -25.68 22.75
C PRO A 95 -0.62 -24.21 22.77
N GLY A 96 -1.72 -23.87 22.10
CA GLY A 96 -2.25 -22.50 22.04
C GLY A 96 -1.47 -21.53 21.15
N VAL A 97 -0.53 -22.03 20.33
CA VAL A 97 0.28 -21.22 19.40
C VAL A 97 0.18 -21.83 18.00
N LEU A 98 -0.13 -21.01 17.00
CA LEU A 98 -0.13 -21.46 15.60
C LEU A 98 1.30 -21.74 15.13
N SER A 99 1.51 -22.91 14.55
CA SER A 99 2.82 -23.36 14.10
C SER A 99 3.08 -22.92 12.67
N ILE A 100 4.04 -22.00 12.49
CA ILE A 100 4.48 -21.51 11.19
C ILE A 100 6.00 -21.70 11.10
N ALA A 101 6.46 -22.41 10.08
CA ALA A 101 7.86 -22.45 9.67
C ALA A 101 8.08 -21.29 8.68
N ASP A 102 8.56 -20.17 9.22
CA ASP A 102 8.83 -18.96 8.46
C ASP A 102 10.30 -18.91 8.00
N TYR A 103 10.52 -18.56 6.74
CA TYR A 103 11.86 -18.43 6.19
C TYR A 103 11.91 -17.53 4.97
N THR A 104 13.09 -16.96 4.69
CA THR A 104 13.37 -16.34 3.40
C THR A 104 13.94 -17.39 2.45
N PRO A 105 13.17 -17.84 1.44
CA PRO A 105 13.67 -18.78 0.43
C PRO A 105 14.77 -18.14 -0.42
N ALA A 106 15.66 -18.98 -0.97
CA ALA A 106 16.64 -18.52 -1.96
C ALA A 106 15.97 -18.36 -3.33
N GLY A 107 16.35 -17.30 -4.07
CA GLY A 107 15.86 -17.02 -5.42
C GLY A 107 14.76 -15.97 -5.47
N ASP A 108 14.39 -15.55 -6.69
CA ASP A 108 13.23 -14.71 -6.95
C ASP A 108 11.95 -15.53 -6.81
N LEU A 109 11.00 -15.05 -5.98
CA LEU A 109 9.70 -15.70 -5.77
C LEU A 109 8.65 -15.31 -6.82
N GLY A 110 9.10 -14.61 -7.86
CA GLY A 110 8.27 -14.10 -8.93
C GLY A 110 8.01 -12.62 -8.72
N ASN A 111 8.54 -11.81 -9.64
CA ASN A 111 8.02 -10.48 -9.91
C ASN A 111 6.62 -10.63 -10.54
N PRO A 112 5.53 -10.15 -9.91
CA PRO A 112 4.19 -10.18 -10.51
C PRO A 112 4.11 -9.34 -11.80
#